data_AF-A0A3D1GD59-F1
#
_entry.id   AF-A0A3D1GD59-F1
#
_cell.length_a   1.000
_cell.length_b   1.000
_cell.length_c   1.000
_cell.angle_alpha   90.00
_cell.angle_beta   90.00
_cell.angle_gamma   90.00
#
_symmetry.space_group_name_H-M   'P 1'
#
loop_
_entity.id
_entity.type
_entity.pdbx_description
1 polymer ?
#
loop_
_entity_poly.entity_id
_entity_poly.type
_entity_poly.pdbx_seq_one_letter_code
_entity_poly.pdbx_strand_id
1 'polypeptide(L)'
;MHDLKSNERTRAILALSLIPGLGDHRVKKLALGFDDPEKIFSKSKTELRSVDGIGEASALSVLSFKDWKSVDEILDATEKVKAQIITIVDDAYPRLLRQIYDPPALFWIKGNPDALSKPGVAVIGTRNPSPYGKKTARKITTALVEKDLCIFSGLAYGVDGIAHQAALDADGVTVAVLGSGIDMLYPREHTDIANQIVKSGGAVITEFPLGTKPDSGNFPVRNRIVSGMSLGVFVVESAMQGGSMITADLALDQNREVF
;
A
#
# COMPACT_ATOMS: atom_id res chain seq x y z
N MET A 1 16.97 -18.18 -5.80
CA MET A 1 17.85 -17.12 -5.28
C MET A 1 17.06 -15.82 -5.35
N HIS A 2 16.19 -15.55 -4.37
CA HIS A 2 15.71 -14.18 -4.19
C HIS A 2 16.92 -13.38 -3.71
N ASP A 3 17.22 -12.32 -4.44
CA ASP A 3 18.49 -11.61 -4.48
C ASP A 3 18.90 -11.09 -3.09
N LEU A 4 20.06 -11.50 -2.58
CA LEU A 4 20.62 -11.03 -1.31
C LEU A 4 20.69 -9.48 -1.24
N LYS A 5 20.86 -8.83 -2.41
CA LYS A 5 20.88 -7.37 -2.56
C LYS A 5 19.51 -6.72 -2.33
N SER A 6 18.42 -7.39 -2.70
CA SER A 6 17.06 -6.89 -2.42
C SER A 6 16.80 -6.86 -0.90
N ASN A 7 17.41 -7.79 -0.16
CA ASN A 7 17.28 -7.85 1.30
C ASN A 7 18.05 -6.71 1.99
N GLU A 8 19.27 -6.38 1.55
CA GLU A 8 20.08 -5.30 2.15
C GLU A 8 19.46 -3.91 1.96
N ARG A 9 18.93 -3.61 0.75
CA ARG A 9 18.19 -2.36 0.50
C ARG A 9 16.94 -2.24 1.35
N THR A 10 16.15 -3.31 1.37
CA THR A 10 14.93 -3.39 2.21
C THR A 10 15.28 -3.15 3.67
N ARG A 11 16.33 -3.79 4.17
CA ARG A 11 16.82 -3.64 5.53
C ARG A 11 17.20 -2.20 5.86
N ALA A 12 17.86 -1.49 4.96
CA ALA A 12 18.21 -0.08 5.16
C ALA A 12 16.98 0.84 5.17
N ILE A 13 16.04 0.68 4.25
CA ILE A 13 14.83 1.52 4.20
C ILE A 13 13.90 1.23 5.39
N LEU A 14 13.78 -0.04 5.78
CA LEU A 14 13.08 -0.44 7.00
C LEU A 14 13.72 0.21 8.23
N ALA A 15 15.06 0.16 8.35
CA ALA A 15 15.77 0.83 9.44
C ALA A 15 15.47 2.34 9.51
N LEU A 16 15.42 3.03 8.36
CA LEU A 16 15.04 4.44 8.32
C LEU A 16 13.61 4.66 8.84
N SER A 17 12.67 3.80 8.48
CA SER A 17 11.27 3.91 8.92
C SER A 17 11.09 3.71 10.43
N LEU A 18 12.03 3.05 11.10
CA LEU A 18 12.02 2.85 12.55
C LEU A 18 12.60 4.04 13.34
N ILE A 19 13.26 5.00 12.68
CA ILE A 19 13.88 6.13 13.36
C ILE A 19 12.80 7.09 13.89
N PRO A 20 12.70 7.30 15.22
CA PRO A 20 11.71 8.21 15.78
C PRO A 20 11.86 9.64 15.23
N GLY A 21 10.75 10.22 14.78
CA GLY A 21 10.72 11.57 14.19
C GLY A 21 11.20 11.66 12.75
N LEU A 22 11.60 10.54 12.14
CA LEU A 22 11.87 10.46 10.70
C LEU A 22 10.59 9.99 9.99
N GLY A 23 9.69 10.93 9.73
CA GLY A 23 8.44 10.64 9.01
C GLY A 23 8.67 10.15 7.58
N ASP A 24 7.65 9.52 7.01
CA ASP A 24 7.70 8.81 5.72
C ASP A 24 8.26 9.67 4.56
N HIS A 25 7.86 10.94 4.49
CA HIS A 25 8.41 11.89 3.52
C HIS A 25 9.95 12.00 3.57
N ARG A 26 10.55 12.01 4.78
CA ARG A 26 12.02 12.08 4.94
C ARG A 26 12.68 10.75 4.63
N VAL A 27 12.04 9.63 5.02
CA VAL A 27 12.50 8.28 4.68
C VAL A 27 12.58 8.13 3.16
N LYS A 28 11.53 8.53 2.43
CA LYS A 28 11.51 8.57 0.97
C LYS A 28 12.64 9.42 0.38
N LYS A 29 12.82 10.64 0.89
CA LYS A 29 13.86 11.56 0.40
C LYS A 29 15.26 10.96 0.57
N LEU A 30 15.52 10.31 1.71
CA LEU A 30 16.78 9.61 1.94
C LEU A 30 16.92 8.37 1.04
N ALA A 31 15.87 7.56 0.91
CA ALA A 31 15.89 6.35 0.07
C ALA A 31 16.14 6.66 -1.42
N LEU A 32 15.58 7.76 -1.93
CA LEU A 32 15.74 8.20 -3.33
C LEU A 32 16.92 9.16 -3.54
N GLY A 33 17.52 9.68 -2.47
CA GLY A 33 18.58 10.69 -2.52
C GLY A 33 19.98 10.11 -2.76
N PHE A 34 20.12 8.79 -2.72
CA PHE A 34 21.38 8.09 -2.92
C PHE A 34 21.20 6.93 -3.91
N ASP A 35 22.20 6.69 -4.76
CA ASP A 35 22.20 5.58 -5.72
C ASP A 35 22.18 4.20 -5.04
N ASP A 36 22.72 4.13 -3.82
CA ASP A 36 22.85 2.91 -3.04
C ASP A 36 22.26 3.10 -1.63
N PRO A 37 20.99 2.70 -1.42
CA PRO A 37 20.31 2.81 -0.14
C PRO A 37 21.00 2.05 1.01
N GLU A 38 21.75 1.00 0.71
CA GLU A 38 22.46 0.19 1.72
C GLU A 38 23.52 1.02 2.46
N LYS A 39 24.11 1.99 1.75
CA LYS A 39 25.18 2.84 2.27
C LYS A 39 24.67 4.04 3.08
N ILE A 40 23.36 4.27 3.20
CA ILE A 40 22.81 5.45 3.88
C ILE A 40 23.36 5.60 5.30
N PHE A 41 23.45 4.50 6.07
CA PHE A 41 23.96 4.52 7.45
C PHE A 41 25.48 4.67 7.56
N SER A 42 26.20 4.61 6.44
CA SER A 42 27.65 4.90 6.36
C SER A 42 27.97 6.32 5.89
N LYS A 43 26.94 7.09 5.48
CA LYS A 43 27.10 8.46 5.00
C LYS A 43 27.49 9.40 6.12
N SER A 44 28.32 10.40 5.79
CA SER A 44 28.64 11.48 6.72
C SER A 44 27.43 12.38 6.98
N LYS A 45 27.46 13.13 8.08
CA LYS A 45 26.45 14.16 8.39
C LYS A 45 26.25 15.16 7.23
N THR A 46 27.34 15.53 6.56
CA THR A 46 27.31 16.49 5.44
C THR A 46 26.61 15.90 4.22
N GLU A 47 26.87 14.63 3.89
CA GLU A 47 26.19 13.92 2.80
C GLU A 47 24.69 13.72 3.09
N LEU A 48 24.31 13.35 4.32
CA LEU A 48 22.90 13.21 4.68
C LEU A 48 22.13 14.53 4.53
N ARG A 49 22.79 15.65 4.88
CA ARG A 49 22.21 17.00 4.77
C ARG A 49 22.18 17.56 3.35
N SER A 50 22.86 16.94 2.38
CA SER A 50 22.73 17.36 0.98
C SER A 50 21.42 16.89 0.36
N VAL A 51 20.71 15.96 1.01
CA VAL A 51 19.37 15.55 0.62
C VAL A 51 18.36 16.62 1.04
N ASP A 52 17.57 17.10 0.07
CA ASP A 52 16.53 18.09 0.29
C ASP A 52 15.52 17.65 1.38
N GLY A 53 15.21 18.55 2.31
CA GLY A 53 14.34 18.30 3.46
C GLY A 53 14.98 17.57 4.64
N ILE A 54 16.26 17.21 4.57
CA ILE A 54 17.00 16.56 5.67
C ILE A 54 17.81 17.60 6.46
N GLY A 55 17.23 17.99 7.60
CA GLY A 55 17.87 18.89 8.56
C GLY A 55 18.91 18.21 9.45
N GLU A 56 19.58 19.01 10.27
CA GLU A 56 20.60 18.54 11.21
C GLU A 56 20.10 17.46 12.17
N ALA A 57 18.91 17.65 12.76
CA ALA A 57 18.32 16.68 13.66
C ALA A 57 18.09 15.32 12.99
N SER A 58 17.51 15.30 11.78
CA SER A 58 17.27 14.07 11.03
C SER A 58 18.56 13.34 10.67
N ALA A 59 19.59 14.07 10.21
CA ALA A 59 20.89 13.49 9.92
C ALA A 59 21.54 12.87 11.18
N LEU A 60 21.45 13.53 12.33
CA LEU A 60 21.93 12.97 13.59
C LEU A 60 21.13 11.74 14.02
N SER A 61 19.81 11.71 13.83
CA SER A 61 18.99 10.53 14.12
C SER A 61 19.40 9.31 13.27
N VAL A 62 19.71 9.52 11.98
CA VAL A 62 20.23 8.46 11.10
C VAL A 62 21.59 7.94 11.58
N LEU A 63 22.52 8.85 11.88
CA LEU A 63 23.88 8.48 12.35
C LEU A 63 23.88 7.78 13.71
N SER A 64 22.90 8.07 14.55
CA SER A 64 22.77 7.49 15.89
C SER A 64 21.94 6.20 15.92
N PHE A 65 21.35 5.79 14.80
CA PHE A 65 20.59 4.55 14.72
C PHE A 65 21.49 3.33 14.95
N LYS A 66 21.08 2.47 15.89
CA LYS A 66 21.80 1.24 16.25
C LYS A 66 20.89 0.01 16.39
N ASP A 67 19.58 0.19 16.25
CA ASP A 67 18.60 -0.85 16.55
C ASP A 67 18.39 -1.82 15.38
N TRP A 68 19.50 -2.35 14.87
CA TRP A 68 19.50 -3.32 13.78
C TRP A 68 18.84 -4.64 14.16
N LYS A 69 18.85 -4.99 15.46
CA LYS A 69 18.18 -6.19 15.97
C LYS A 69 16.67 -6.12 15.73
N SER A 70 16.03 -4.99 16.01
CA SER A 70 14.60 -4.81 15.74
C SER A 70 14.27 -4.88 14.25
N VAL A 71 15.16 -4.39 13.37
CA VAL A 71 15.01 -4.52 11.91
C VAL A 71 14.99 -5.99 11.51
N ASP A 72 15.96 -6.77 11.99
CA ASP A 72 16.06 -8.20 11.69
C ASP A 72 14.86 -8.97 12.25
N GLU A 73 14.38 -8.64 13.46
CA GLU A 73 13.18 -9.22 14.05
C GLU A 73 11.91 -8.95 13.22
N ILE A 74 11.79 -7.76 12.62
CA ILE A 74 10.66 -7.42 11.74
C ILE A 74 10.75 -8.17 10.40
N LEU A 75 11.94 -8.31 9.83
CA LEU A 75 12.15 -9.08 8.60
C LEU A 75 11.80 -10.56 8.83
N ASP A 76 12.27 -11.15 9.94
CA ASP A 76 11.94 -12.52 10.33
C ASP A 76 10.43 -12.70 10.57
N ALA A 77 9.79 -11.74 11.24
CA ALA A 77 8.35 -11.77 11.46
C ALA A 77 7.57 -11.65 10.15
N THR A 78 8.07 -10.86 9.20
CA THR A 78 7.49 -10.69 7.86
C THR A 78 7.53 -12.00 7.07
N GLU A 79 8.67 -12.70 7.10
CA GLU A 79 8.82 -14.00 6.46
C GLU A 79 7.91 -15.06 7.11
N LYS A 80 7.80 -15.09 8.45
CA LYS A 80 6.93 -16.03 9.18
C LYS A 80 5.46 -15.91 8.78
N VAL A 81 4.99 -14.71 8.48
CA VAL A 81 3.62 -14.49 8.01
C VAL A 81 3.46 -14.68 6.50
N LYS A 82 4.54 -15.09 5.79
CA LYS A 82 4.61 -15.28 4.33
C LYS A 82 4.32 -14.00 3.55
N ALA A 83 4.75 -12.86 4.09
CA ALA A 83 4.70 -11.58 3.40
C ALA A 83 6.10 -11.19 2.89
N GLN A 84 6.14 -10.18 2.03
CA GLN A 84 7.35 -9.51 1.57
C GLN A 84 7.22 -8.01 1.85
N ILE A 85 8.33 -7.28 1.82
CA ILE A 85 8.35 -5.83 1.83
C ILE A 85 8.74 -5.35 0.44
N ILE A 86 8.00 -4.38 -0.08
CA ILE A 86 8.36 -3.63 -1.28
C ILE A 86 8.63 -2.20 -0.86
N THR A 87 9.74 -1.65 -1.34
CA THR A 87 10.22 -0.30 -1.03
C THR A 87 10.11 0.61 -2.24
N ILE A 88 10.10 1.93 -2.03
CA ILE A 88 9.93 2.91 -3.10
C ILE A 88 11.01 2.86 -4.19
N VAL A 89 12.17 2.29 -3.87
CA VAL A 89 13.30 2.10 -4.80
C VAL A 89 13.22 0.80 -5.59
N ASP A 90 12.29 -0.11 -5.27
CA ASP A 90 12.15 -1.38 -5.97
C ASP A 90 11.43 -1.19 -7.32
N ASP A 91 11.82 -2.01 -8.29
CA ASP A 91 11.19 -2.03 -9.62
C ASP A 91 9.72 -2.49 -9.55
N ALA A 92 9.41 -3.37 -8.59
CA ALA A 92 8.05 -3.84 -8.33
C ALA A 92 7.13 -2.77 -7.69
N TYR A 93 7.68 -1.64 -7.25
CA TYR A 93 6.87 -0.58 -6.65
C TYR A 93 6.01 0.13 -7.72
N PRO A 94 4.67 0.19 -7.55
CA PRO A 94 3.77 0.70 -8.57
C PRO A 94 4.09 2.14 -8.99
N ARG A 95 4.25 2.34 -10.31
CA ARG A 95 4.63 3.64 -10.90
C ARG A 95 3.65 4.76 -10.56
N LEU A 96 2.34 4.49 -10.64
CA LEU A 96 1.30 5.48 -10.32
C LEU A 96 1.33 5.85 -8.84
N LEU A 97 1.53 4.87 -7.96
CA LEU A 97 1.64 5.12 -6.53
C LEU A 97 2.85 6.01 -6.23
N ARG A 98 4.00 5.81 -6.90
CA ARG A 98 5.20 6.63 -6.70
C ARG A 98 4.99 8.13 -7.00
N GLN A 99 3.97 8.46 -7.81
CA GLN A 99 3.69 9.83 -8.26
C GLN A 99 2.79 10.62 -7.30
N ILE A 100 2.16 9.98 -6.32
CA ILE A 100 1.29 10.72 -5.38
C ILE A 100 2.13 11.62 -4.48
N TYR A 101 1.48 12.60 -3.84
CA TYR A 101 2.15 13.56 -2.95
C TYR A 101 2.92 12.86 -1.81
N ASP A 102 2.26 11.90 -1.16
CA ASP A 102 2.77 11.17 -0.01
C ASP A 102 2.72 9.64 -0.24
N PRO A 103 3.61 9.09 -1.09
CA PRO A 103 3.68 7.65 -1.34
C PRO A 103 4.40 6.95 -0.19
N PRO A 104 3.93 5.78 0.27
CA PRO A 104 4.61 5.03 1.33
C PRO A 104 6.06 4.71 0.95
N ALA A 105 7.02 4.95 1.83
CA ALA A 105 8.41 4.59 1.54
C ALA A 105 8.62 3.07 1.42
N LEU A 106 7.80 2.29 2.12
CA LEU A 106 7.71 0.84 2.02
C LEU A 106 6.29 0.36 2.35
N PHE A 107 5.94 -0.83 1.90
CA PHE A 107 4.72 -1.52 2.30
C PHE A 107 4.93 -3.05 2.31
N TRP A 108 4.12 -3.74 3.10
CA TRP A 108 4.04 -5.20 3.11
C TRP A 108 3.09 -5.70 2.04
N ILE A 109 3.43 -6.83 1.43
CA ILE A 109 2.62 -7.53 0.43
C ILE A 109 2.52 -9.03 0.73
N LYS A 110 1.35 -9.61 0.46
CA LYS A 110 1.12 -11.04 0.29
C LYS A 110 0.49 -11.26 -1.08
N GLY A 111 0.96 -12.25 -1.82
CA GLY A 111 0.50 -12.54 -3.18
C GLY A 111 1.49 -12.08 -4.24
N ASN A 112 0.99 -11.80 -5.44
CA ASN A 112 1.81 -11.56 -6.61
C ASN A 112 2.17 -10.05 -6.75
N PRO A 113 3.45 -9.66 -6.64
CA PRO A 113 3.88 -8.27 -6.87
C PRO A 113 3.55 -7.74 -8.27
N ASP A 114 3.49 -8.60 -9.29
CA ASP A 114 3.19 -8.18 -10.65
C ASP A 114 1.77 -7.62 -10.78
N ALA A 115 0.85 -8.02 -9.88
CA ALA A 115 -0.51 -7.47 -9.82
C ALA A 115 -0.52 -5.96 -9.52
N LEU A 116 0.50 -5.45 -8.82
CA LEU A 116 0.61 -4.02 -8.51
C LEU A 116 0.92 -3.17 -9.75
N SER A 117 1.55 -3.77 -10.76
CA SER A 117 1.94 -3.09 -12.00
C SER A 117 0.87 -3.18 -13.10
N LYS A 118 -0.18 -4.01 -12.91
CA LYS A 118 -1.28 -4.08 -13.86
C LYS A 118 -2.05 -2.75 -13.88
N PRO A 119 -2.38 -2.22 -15.08
CA PRO A 119 -3.35 -1.13 -15.21
C PRO A 119 -4.66 -1.51 -14.50
N GLY A 120 -5.22 -0.58 -13.73
CA GLY A 120 -6.39 -0.88 -12.93
C GLY A 120 -7.12 0.35 -12.44
N VAL A 121 -8.31 0.12 -11.88
CA VAL A 121 -9.18 1.15 -11.34
C VAL A 121 -9.57 0.82 -9.91
N ALA A 122 -9.84 1.85 -9.11
CA ALA A 122 -10.38 1.64 -7.79
C ALA A 122 -11.91 1.50 -7.86
N VAL A 123 -12.47 0.56 -7.12
CA VAL A 123 -13.93 0.45 -6.95
C VAL A 123 -14.22 0.55 -5.46
N ILE A 124 -14.90 1.61 -5.06
CA ILE A 124 -15.11 1.98 -3.66
C ILE A 124 -16.56 2.38 -3.39
N GLY A 125 -16.94 2.37 -2.12
CA GLY A 125 -18.23 2.92 -1.71
C GLY A 125 -18.58 2.64 -0.25
N THR A 126 -19.87 2.76 0.04
CA THR A 126 -20.43 2.57 1.37
C THR A 126 -20.22 1.15 1.89
N ARG A 127 -20.06 1.04 3.22
CA ARG A 127 -19.99 -0.23 3.94
C ARG A 127 -21.33 -0.97 4.01
N ASN A 128 -22.44 -0.27 3.75
CA ASN A 128 -23.79 -0.83 3.74
C ASN A 128 -24.55 -0.42 2.48
N PRO A 129 -24.20 -0.98 1.31
CA PRO A 129 -24.82 -0.60 0.05
C PRO A 129 -26.25 -1.12 -0.06
N SER A 130 -27.11 -0.33 -0.71
CA SER A 130 -28.45 -0.73 -1.11
C SER A 130 -28.43 -1.96 -2.03
N PRO A 131 -29.55 -2.70 -2.20
CA PRO A 131 -29.61 -3.78 -3.18
C PRO A 131 -29.21 -3.34 -4.59
N TYR A 132 -29.55 -2.11 -4.98
CA TYR A 132 -29.12 -1.52 -6.23
C TYR A 132 -27.60 -1.30 -6.24
N GLY A 133 -27.03 -0.67 -5.21
CA GLY A 133 -25.59 -0.46 -5.08
C GLY A 133 -24.79 -1.77 -5.14
N LYS A 134 -25.28 -2.84 -4.50
CA LYS A 134 -24.67 -4.18 -4.60
C LYS A 134 -24.65 -4.71 -6.03
N LYS A 135 -25.78 -4.60 -6.75
CA LYS A 135 -25.89 -5.04 -8.15
C LYS A 135 -24.99 -4.22 -9.06
N THR A 136 -24.93 -2.91 -8.85
CA THR A 136 -24.10 -1.98 -9.62
C THR A 136 -22.62 -2.24 -9.38
N ALA A 137 -22.18 -2.44 -8.13
CA ALA A 137 -20.79 -2.78 -7.79
C ALA A 137 -20.34 -4.04 -8.54
N ARG A 138 -21.15 -5.11 -8.50
CA ARG A 138 -20.85 -6.34 -9.26
C ARG A 138 -20.76 -6.08 -10.75
N LYS A 139 -21.79 -5.45 -11.33
CA LYS A 139 -21.87 -5.20 -12.78
C LYS A 139 -20.68 -4.38 -13.29
N ILE A 140 -20.34 -3.28 -12.61
CA ILE A 140 -19.23 -2.40 -12.99
C ILE A 140 -17.90 -3.16 -12.87
N THR A 141 -17.68 -3.83 -11.74
CA THR A 141 -16.44 -4.58 -11.50
C THR A 141 -16.22 -5.65 -12.56
N THR A 142 -17.24 -6.48 -12.84
CA THR A 142 -17.14 -7.52 -13.87
C THR A 142 -16.82 -6.92 -15.23
N ALA A 143 -17.49 -5.84 -15.64
CA ALA A 143 -17.22 -5.18 -16.92
C ALA A 143 -15.81 -4.59 -17.02
N LEU A 144 -15.23 -4.12 -15.90
CA LEU A 144 -13.85 -3.62 -15.85
C LEU A 144 -12.84 -4.78 -15.97
N VAL A 145 -13.10 -5.89 -15.29
CA VAL A 145 -12.26 -7.10 -15.38
C VAL A 145 -12.28 -7.69 -16.80
N GLU A 146 -13.42 -7.69 -17.48
CA GLU A 146 -13.53 -8.09 -18.89
C GLU A 146 -12.68 -7.23 -19.84
N LYS A 147 -12.20 -6.07 -19.38
CA LYS A 147 -11.24 -5.21 -20.08
C LYS A 147 -9.79 -5.40 -19.61
N ASP A 148 -9.51 -6.48 -18.88
CA ASP A 148 -8.22 -6.81 -18.26
C ASP A 148 -7.70 -5.70 -17.32
N LEU A 149 -8.61 -4.99 -16.66
CA LEU A 149 -8.26 -4.01 -15.63
C LEU A 149 -8.20 -4.69 -14.26
N CYS A 150 -7.12 -4.40 -13.54
CA CYS A 150 -7.00 -4.78 -12.13
C CYS A 150 -7.97 -3.97 -11.27
N ILE A 151 -8.57 -4.61 -10.27
CA ILE A 151 -9.46 -3.95 -9.32
C ILE A 151 -8.69 -3.62 -8.04
N PHE A 152 -8.58 -2.34 -7.71
CA PHE A 152 -8.03 -1.86 -6.44
C PHE A 152 -9.16 -1.53 -5.46
N SER A 153 -9.10 -2.05 -4.23
CA SER A 153 -10.07 -1.67 -3.20
C SER A 153 -9.52 -1.93 -1.79
N GLY A 154 -10.29 -1.52 -0.78
CA GLY A 154 -9.86 -1.49 0.61
C GLY A 154 -10.21 -2.72 1.45
N LEU A 155 -10.79 -3.76 0.85
CA LEU A 155 -11.34 -4.95 1.51
C LEU A 155 -12.35 -4.65 2.65
N ALA A 156 -12.89 -3.44 2.75
CA ALA A 156 -13.89 -3.11 3.75
C ALA A 156 -15.21 -3.87 3.50
N TYR A 157 -16.13 -3.82 4.47
CA TYR A 157 -17.51 -4.23 4.24
C TYR A 157 -18.15 -3.50 3.05
N GLY A 158 -19.21 -4.07 2.50
CA GLY A 158 -20.02 -3.41 1.48
C GLY A 158 -19.36 -3.44 0.11
N VAL A 159 -19.23 -2.27 -0.52
CA VAL A 159 -18.80 -2.17 -1.93
C VAL A 159 -17.43 -2.79 -2.15
N ASP A 160 -16.45 -2.54 -1.28
CA ASP A 160 -15.09 -3.06 -1.42
C ASP A 160 -15.06 -4.60 -1.48
N GLY A 161 -15.70 -5.26 -0.52
CA GLY A 161 -15.81 -6.73 -0.50
C GLY A 161 -16.55 -7.29 -1.72
N ILE A 162 -17.59 -6.59 -2.20
CA ILE A 162 -18.33 -6.98 -3.40
C ILE A 162 -17.47 -6.82 -4.66
N ALA A 163 -16.67 -5.76 -4.76
CA ALA A 163 -15.77 -5.54 -5.88
C ALA A 163 -14.69 -6.63 -5.94
N HIS A 164 -14.04 -6.95 -4.81
CA HIS A 164 -13.08 -8.05 -4.79
C HIS A 164 -13.72 -9.39 -5.17
N GLN A 165 -14.90 -9.71 -4.61
CA GLN A 165 -15.59 -10.96 -4.94
C GLN A 165 -15.99 -11.00 -6.42
N ALA A 166 -16.55 -9.91 -6.97
CA ALA A 166 -16.94 -9.87 -8.38
C ALA A 166 -15.73 -9.94 -9.34
N ALA A 167 -14.57 -9.44 -8.93
CA ALA A 167 -13.34 -9.59 -9.70
C ALA A 167 -12.89 -11.05 -9.72
N LEU A 168 -12.91 -11.72 -8.56
CA LEU A 168 -12.60 -13.15 -8.44
C LEU A 168 -13.58 -14.02 -9.22
N ASP A 169 -14.88 -13.74 -9.11
CA ASP A 169 -15.95 -14.47 -9.82
C ASP A 169 -15.79 -14.39 -11.35
N ALA A 170 -15.08 -13.36 -11.85
CA ALA A 170 -14.81 -13.11 -13.26
C ALA A 170 -13.36 -13.47 -13.67
N ASP A 171 -12.64 -14.24 -12.84
CA ASP A 171 -11.24 -14.64 -13.06
C ASP A 171 -10.27 -13.46 -13.28
N GLY A 172 -10.60 -12.31 -12.69
CA GLY A 172 -9.82 -11.08 -12.77
C GLY A 172 -8.73 -10.96 -11.70
N VAL A 173 -7.82 -10.02 -11.93
CA VAL A 173 -6.80 -9.65 -10.93
C VAL A 173 -7.34 -8.54 -10.03
N THR A 174 -7.14 -8.67 -8.73
CA THR A 174 -7.53 -7.64 -7.77
C THR A 174 -6.48 -7.48 -6.68
N VAL A 175 -6.37 -6.28 -6.14
CA VAL A 175 -5.43 -5.94 -5.07
C VAL A 175 -6.19 -5.27 -3.93
N ALA A 176 -6.13 -5.89 -2.75
CA ALA A 176 -6.68 -5.37 -1.52
C ALA A 176 -5.62 -4.58 -0.76
N VAL A 177 -5.90 -3.32 -0.46
CA VAL A 177 -5.05 -2.49 0.42
C VAL A 177 -5.67 -2.54 1.81
N LEU A 178 -4.93 -2.73 2.90
CA LEU A 178 -5.47 -2.86 4.27
C LEU A 178 -5.16 -1.65 5.16
N GLY A 179 -6.10 -1.31 6.06
CA GLY A 179 -5.93 -0.29 7.11
C GLY A 179 -5.39 -0.86 8.43
N SER A 180 -4.72 -2.00 8.36
CA SER A 180 -4.18 -2.77 9.48
C SER A 180 -2.93 -3.53 9.03
N GLY A 181 -2.21 -4.15 9.97
CA GLY A 181 -1.09 -5.02 9.64
C GLY A 181 -1.54 -6.20 8.77
N ILE A 182 -0.64 -6.73 7.96
CA ILE A 182 -0.96 -7.80 6.99
C ILE A 182 -1.26 -9.16 7.65
N ASP A 183 -1.00 -9.24 8.94
CA ASP A 183 -1.30 -10.31 9.89
C ASP A 183 -2.57 -10.03 10.72
N MET A 184 -3.13 -8.83 10.61
CA MET A 184 -4.31 -8.35 11.35
C MET A 184 -5.46 -8.04 10.38
N LEU A 185 -5.84 -9.03 9.57
CA LEU A 185 -6.86 -8.87 8.53
C LEU A 185 -8.21 -8.44 9.12
N TYR A 186 -8.79 -7.39 8.51
CA TYR A 186 -10.09 -6.85 8.90
C TYR A 186 -10.89 -6.42 7.67
N PRO A 187 -12.19 -6.73 7.59
CA PRO A 187 -12.97 -7.53 8.55
C PRO A 187 -12.65 -9.02 8.46
N ARG A 188 -12.83 -9.77 9.56
CA ARG A 188 -12.45 -11.20 9.63
C ARG A 188 -13.24 -12.06 8.64
N GLU A 189 -14.47 -11.65 8.35
CA GLU A 189 -15.39 -12.23 7.39
C GLU A 189 -14.83 -12.23 5.96
N HIS A 190 -13.87 -11.34 5.67
CA HIS A 190 -13.23 -11.24 4.35
C HIS A 190 -11.89 -12.00 4.27
N THR A 191 -11.56 -12.82 5.27
CA THR A 191 -10.34 -13.65 5.25
C THR A 191 -10.31 -14.57 4.05
N ASP A 192 -11.45 -15.21 3.72
CA ASP A 192 -11.54 -16.11 2.57
C ASP A 192 -11.37 -15.37 1.24
N ILE A 193 -11.94 -14.16 1.13
CA ILE A 193 -11.76 -13.30 -0.05
C ILE A 193 -10.27 -12.99 -0.22
N ALA A 194 -9.59 -12.50 0.82
CA ALA A 194 -8.16 -12.17 0.74
C ALA A 194 -7.28 -13.38 0.37
N ASN A 195 -7.60 -14.57 0.89
CA ASN A 195 -6.91 -15.79 0.52
C ASN A 195 -7.13 -16.15 -0.95
N GLN A 196 -8.34 -15.96 -1.48
CA GLN A 196 -8.64 -16.15 -2.90
C GLN A 196 -7.94 -15.12 -3.79
N ILE A 197 -7.84 -13.85 -3.36
CA ILE A 197 -7.06 -12.80 -4.04
C ILE A 197 -5.63 -13.28 -4.26
N VAL A 198 -4.96 -13.72 -3.20
CA VAL A 198 -3.58 -14.22 -3.26
C VAL A 198 -3.46 -15.45 -4.17
N LYS A 199 -4.39 -16.42 -4.04
CA LYS A 199 -4.36 -17.66 -4.84
C LYS A 199 -4.60 -17.43 -6.32
N SER A 200 -5.38 -16.41 -6.67
CA SER A 200 -5.76 -16.10 -8.07
C SER A 200 -4.76 -15.16 -8.75
N GLY A 201 -3.58 -14.95 -8.16
CA GLY A 201 -2.53 -14.10 -8.74
C GLY A 201 -2.70 -12.60 -8.47
N GLY A 202 -3.58 -12.22 -7.55
CA GLY A 202 -3.68 -10.86 -7.00
C GLY A 202 -2.79 -10.65 -5.78
N ALA A 203 -3.02 -9.56 -5.04
CA ALA A 203 -2.24 -9.23 -3.85
C ALA A 203 -3.06 -8.57 -2.73
N VAL A 204 -2.57 -8.72 -1.50
CA VAL A 204 -3.02 -7.97 -0.33
C VAL A 204 -1.84 -7.16 0.16
N ILE A 205 -2.00 -5.85 0.33
CA ILE A 205 -0.92 -4.94 0.73
C ILE A 205 -1.31 -4.06 1.91
N THR A 206 -0.31 -3.55 2.62
CA THR A 206 -0.50 -2.56 3.69
C THR A 206 0.78 -1.79 3.96
N GLU A 207 0.66 -0.49 4.25
CA GLU A 207 1.78 0.32 4.76
C GLU A 207 1.97 0.19 6.28
N PHE A 208 1.03 -0.47 6.97
CA PHE A 208 1.04 -0.56 8.42
C PHE A 208 1.93 -1.73 8.89
N PRO A 209 2.77 -1.53 9.92
CA PRO A 209 3.59 -2.60 10.49
C PRO A 209 2.77 -3.81 10.96
N LEU A 210 3.44 -4.96 11.04
CA LEU A 210 2.87 -6.18 11.61
C LEU A 210 2.29 -5.92 13.01
N GLY A 211 1.15 -6.56 13.31
CA GLY A 211 0.42 -6.39 14.56
C GLY A 211 -0.42 -5.11 14.65
N THR A 212 -0.35 -4.20 13.66
CA THR A 212 -1.17 -2.98 13.67
C THR A 212 -2.67 -3.32 13.62
N LYS A 213 -3.43 -2.81 14.59
CA LYS A 213 -4.88 -3.05 14.70
C LYS A 213 -5.66 -2.24 13.66
N PRO A 214 -6.89 -2.68 13.29
CA PRO A 214 -7.76 -1.95 12.36
C PRO A 214 -8.42 -0.73 13.02
N ASP A 215 -7.61 0.26 13.36
CA ASP A 215 -8.07 1.49 14.01
C ASP A 215 -8.71 2.44 12.99
N SER A 216 -9.73 3.19 13.43
CA SER A 216 -10.52 4.04 12.53
C SER A 216 -9.70 5.10 11.79
N GLY A 217 -8.63 5.61 12.43
CA GLY A 217 -7.72 6.59 11.85
C GLY A 217 -6.84 6.04 10.71
N ASN A 218 -6.68 4.72 10.60
CA ASN A 218 -5.84 4.11 9.58
C ASN A 218 -6.55 4.03 8.22
N PHE A 219 -7.88 3.92 8.19
CA PHE A 219 -8.62 3.75 6.93
C PHE A 219 -8.48 4.97 6.00
N PRO A 220 -8.59 6.23 6.47
CA PRO A 220 -8.33 7.40 5.63
C PRO A 220 -6.90 7.45 5.09
N VAL A 221 -5.90 7.09 5.91
CA VAL A 221 -4.48 7.09 5.51
C VAL A 221 -4.23 6.06 4.40
N ARG A 222 -4.83 4.88 4.52
CA ARG A 222 -4.76 3.82 3.52
C ARG A 222 -5.36 4.22 2.17
N ASN A 223 -6.43 5.01 2.17
CA ASN A 223 -7.20 5.31 0.97
C ASN A 223 -6.37 6.03 -0.12
N ARG A 224 -5.36 6.82 0.26
CA ARG A 224 -4.45 7.45 -0.73
C ARG A 224 -3.65 6.43 -1.54
N ILE A 225 -3.45 5.21 -1.03
CA ILE A 225 -2.80 4.11 -1.77
C ILE A 225 -3.77 3.51 -2.78
N VAL A 226 -5.04 3.32 -2.38
CA VAL A 226 -6.09 2.77 -3.26
C VAL A 226 -6.27 3.65 -4.50
N SER A 227 -6.46 4.96 -4.32
CA SER A 227 -6.53 5.91 -5.43
C SER A 227 -5.17 6.11 -6.12
N GLY A 228 -4.07 6.06 -5.36
CA GLY A 228 -2.74 6.31 -5.88
C GLY A 228 -2.27 5.28 -6.90
N MET A 229 -2.67 4.02 -6.71
CA MET A 229 -2.40 2.92 -7.64
C MET A 229 -3.33 2.90 -8.86
N SER A 230 -4.47 3.60 -8.81
CA SER A 230 -5.49 3.49 -9.84
C SER A 230 -5.33 4.52 -10.96
N LEU A 231 -5.82 4.17 -12.15
CA LEU A 231 -6.01 5.11 -13.26
C LEU A 231 -7.20 6.05 -13.03
N GLY A 232 -8.22 5.54 -12.34
CA GLY A 232 -9.42 6.25 -11.95
C GLY A 232 -10.13 5.55 -10.79
N VAL A 233 -11.15 6.19 -10.24
CA VAL A 233 -11.89 5.72 -9.06
C VAL A 233 -13.39 5.72 -9.35
N PHE A 234 -14.03 4.56 -9.22
CA PHE A 234 -15.48 4.40 -9.31
C PHE A 234 -16.11 4.43 -7.92
N VAL A 235 -16.94 5.42 -7.65
CA VAL A 235 -17.72 5.55 -6.41
C VAL A 235 -19.12 4.99 -6.65
N VAL A 236 -19.33 3.72 -6.27
CA VAL A 236 -20.59 3.02 -6.61
C VAL A 236 -21.79 3.59 -5.87
N GLU A 237 -21.65 3.80 -4.56
CA GLU A 237 -22.68 4.35 -3.69
C GLU A 237 -21.99 4.93 -2.47
N SER A 238 -22.32 6.17 -2.09
CA SER A 238 -21.74 6.82 -0.91
C SER A 238 -22.75 7.78 -0.30
N ALA A 239 -22.74 7.93 1.03
CA ALA A 239 -23.34 9.09 1.67
C ALA A 239 -22.50 10.34 1.37
N MET A 240 -23.11 11.53 1.44
CA MET A 240 -22.41 12.80 1.15
C MET A 240 -21.16 13.02 2.02
N GLN A 241 -21.14 12.49 3.24
CA GLN A 241 -19.98 12.56 4.16
C GLN A 241 -19.38 11.16 4.44
N GLY A 242 -19.55 10.22 3.50
CA GLY A 242 -19.03 8.86 3.63
C GLY A 242 -17.51 8.80 3.41
N GLY A 243 -16.84 7.82 4.03
CA GLY A 243 -15.38 7.63 3.89
C GLY A 243 -14.89 7.37 2.46
N SER A 244 -15.78 6.94 1.55
CA SER A 244 -15.50 6.84 0.12
C SER A 244 -15.32 8.21 -0.55
N MET A 245 -15.99 9.26 -0.08
CA MET A 245 -15.79 10.63 -0.62
C MET A 245 -14.38 11.15 -0.35
N ILE A 246 -13.81 10.82 0.82
CA ILE A 246 -12.39 11.13 1.12
C ILE A 246 -11.47 10.52 0.05
N THR A 247 -11.77 9.30 -0.40
CA THR A 247 -10.95 8.63 -1.43
C THR A 247 -11.16 9.27 -2.81
N ALA A 248 -12.37 9.75 -3.11
CA ALA A 248 -12.65 10.49 -4.34
C ALA A 248 -11.91 11.83 -4.36
N ASP A 249 -11.87 12.56 -3.25
CA ASP A 249 -11.12 13.81 -3.12
C ASP A 249 -9.61 13.56 -3.29
N LEU A 250 -9.08 12.53 -2.62
CA LEU A 250 -7.68 12.10 -2.79
C LEU A 250 -7.35 11.72 -4.24
N ALA A 251 -8.29 11.10 -4.95
CA ALA A 251 -8.10 10.75 -6.36
C ALA A 251 -7.96 12.00 -7.23
N LEU A 252 -8.80 13.01 -7.02
CA LEU A 252 -8.73 14.29 -7.74
C LEU A 252 -7.40 15.01 -7.46
N ASP A 253 -6.97 15.05 -6.19
CA ASP A 253 -5.68 15.63 -5.79
C ASP A 253 -4.49 14.90 -6.46
N GLN A 254 -4.66 13.61 -6.73
CA GLN A 254 -3.68 12.76 -7.41
C GLN A 254 -3.80 12.80 -8.95
N ASN A 255 -4.64 13.68 -9.50
CA ASN A 255 -4.96 13.77 -10.92
C ASN A 255 -5.46 12.43 -11.49
N ARG A 256 -6.39 11.78 -10.78
CA ARG A 256 -7.13 10.60 -11.23
C ARG A 256 -8.56 10.98 -11.56
N GLU A 257 -9.13 10.31 -12.56
CA GLU A 257 -10.54 10.49 -12.90
C GLU A 257 -11.44 9.85 -11.82
N VAL A 258 -12.59 10.46 -11.57
CA VAL A 258 -13.60 9.96 -10.63
C VAL A 258 -14.93 9.77 -11.37
N PHE A 259 -15.53 8.59 -11.18
CA PHE A 259 -16.75 8.13 -11.84
C PHE A 259 -17.84 7.74 -10.84
#